data_AF-A0A1Y5HX36-F1
#
_entry.id   AF-A0A1Y5HX36-F1
#
_cell.length_a   1.000
_cell.length_b   1.000
_cell.length_c   1.000
_cell.angle_alpha   90.00
_cell.angle_beta   90.00
_cell.angle_gamma   90.00
#
_symmetry.space_group_name_H-M   'P 1'
#
loop_
_entity.id
_entity.type
_entity.pdbx_description
1 polymer ?
#
loop_
_entity_poly.entity_id
_entity_poly.type
_entity_poly.pdbx_seq_one_letter_code
_entity_poly.pdbx_strand_id
1 'polypeptide(L)'
;MSRDASTSCVATHDVANIPALFALSALCALGLLERVDGLLVTKVFLGYIALDFLWIALWPRAVPGGARLVLIHHAVTSVLLAHVLRRPERAMETCRNGLVEANTLLLILRRRSPRGSRANAFWNLMYLTTLVPVRFVWQPMLFVRLVALTSNDKALERFEVLGAQAFLLGFNVWLVARRRNSSANANTTKKGEKIS
;
A
#
# COMPACT_ATOMS: atom_id res chain seq x y z
N MET A 1 1.87 -17.86 -25.47
CA MET A 1 2.73 -17.53 -24.31
C MET A 1 1.93 -16.75 -23.24
N SER A 2 0.84 -17.33 -22.72
CA SER A 2 -0.44 -16.60 -22.60
C SER A 2 -1.10 -16.49 -21.22
N ARG A 3 -0.74 -17.25 -20.18
CA ARG A 3 -1.27 -17.05 -18.80
C ARG A 3 -0.22 -17.36 -17.72
N ASP A 4 0.58 -18.40 -17.92
CA ASP A 4 1.55 -18.87 -16.93
C ASP A 4 2.67 -17.87 -16.62
N ALA A 5 3.18 -17.17 -17.64
CA ALA A 5 4.17 -16.12 -17.46
C ALA A 5 3.63 -14.92 -16.66
N SER A 6 2.35 -14.59 -16.80
CA SER A 6 1.71 -13.50 -16.04
C SER A 6 1.52 -13.88 -14.57
N THR A 7 1.09 -15.11 -14.30
CA THR A 7 0.96 -15.65 -12.94
C THR A 7 2.32 -15.75 -12.25
N SER A 8 3.36 -16.15 -12.98
CA SER A 8 4.74 -16.21 -12.49
C SER A 8 5.26 -14.82 -12.09
N CYS A 9 5.07 -13.80 -12.95
CA CYS A 9 5.50 -12.43 -12.66
C CYS A 9 4.87 -11.85 -11.38
N VAL A 10 3.55 -12.04 -11.22
CA VAL A 10 2.83 -11.63 -9.99
C VAL A 10 3.35 -12.38 -8.77
N ALA A 11 3.56 -13.69 -8.89
CA ALA A 11 4.03 -14.51 -7.77
C ALA A 11 5.45 -14.11 -7.32
N THR A 12 6.36 -13.84 -8.26
CA THR A 12 7.73 -13.39 -7.95
C THR A 12 7.72 -12.03 -7.27
N HIS A 13 6.94 -11.07 -7.79
CA HIS A 13 6.78 -9.75 -7.18
C HIS A 13 6.20 -9.85 -5.76
N ASP A 14 5.19 -10.69 -5.55
CA ASP A 14 4.60 -10.92 -4.23
C ASP A 14 5.60 -11.52 -3.24
N VAL A 15 6.36 -12.53 -3.67
CA VAL A 15 7.34 -13.22 -2.80
C VAL A 15 8.46 -12.26 -2.39
N ALA A 16 8.92 -11.40 -3.30
CA ALA A 16 9.91 -10.37 -2.99
C ALA A 16 9.34 -9.30 -2.04
N ASN A 17 8.07 -8.93 -2.21
CA ASN A 17 7.44 -7.89 -1.40
C ASN A 17 7.05 -8.33 0.01
N ILE A 18 6.78 -9.61 0.26
CA ILE A 18 6.43 -10.09 1.62
C ILE A 18 7.49 -9.72 2.67
N PRO A 19 8.79 -10.07 2.52
CA PRO A 19 9.80 -9.72 3.51
C PRO A 19 10.01 -8.20 3.59
N ALA A 20 9.95 -7.49 2.46
CA ALA A 20 10.12 -6.05 2.43
C ALA A 20 9.00 -5.32 3.19
N LEU A 21 7.74 -5.64 2.92
CA LEU A 21 6.58 -5.05 3.61
C LEU A 21 6.52 -5.46 5.08
N PHE A 22 6.93 -6.69 5.43
CA PHE A 22 7.07 -7.09 6.82
C PHE A 22 8.11 -6.23 7.54
N ALA A 23 9.30 -6.08 6.97
CA ALA A 23 10.36 -5.26 7.54
C ALA A 23 9.91 -3.79 7.67
N LEU A 24 9.28 -3.21 6.65
CA LEU A 24 8.78 -1.83 6.69
C LEU A 24 7.68 -1.64 7.73
N SER A 25 6.74 -2.58 7.83
CA SER A 25 5.67 -2.52 8.83
C SER A 25 6.24 -2.59 10.24
N ALA A 26 7.23 -3.47 10.46
CA ALA A 26 7.93 -3.58 11.73
C ALA A 26 8.73 -2.32 12.06
N LEU A 27 9.47 -1.76 11.09
CA LEU A 27 10.22 -0.51 11.25
C LEU A 27 9.29 0.67 11.57
N CYS A 28 8.14 0.78 10.91
CA CYS A 28 7.14 1.80 11.22
C CYS A 28 6.60 1.64 12.65
N ALA A 29 6.29 0.42 13.08
CA ALA A 29 5.83 0.16 14.44
C ALA A 29 6.91 0.49 15.48
N LEU A 30 8.16 0.07 15.25
CA LEU A 30 9.30 0.37 16.12
C LEU A 30 9.62 1.88 16.14
N GLY A 31 9.44 2.57 15.02
CA GLY A 31 9.57 4.02 14.93
C GLY A 31 8.54 4.76 15.78
N LEU A 32 7.28 4.29 15.78
CA LEU A 32 6.23 4.82 16.66
C LEU A 32 6.50 4.57 18.15
N LEU A 33 7.25 3.52 18.49
CA LEU A 33 7.72 3.22 19.84
C LEU A 33 9.04 3.93 20.17
N GLU A 34 9.52 4.81 19.28
CA GLU A 34 10.78 5.54 19.40
C GLU A 34 12.01 4.62 19.60
N ARG A 35 11.89 3.35 19.16
CA ARG A 35 12.98 2.36 19.19
C ARG A 35 13.87 2.41 17.95
N VAL A 36 13.35 3.00 16.87
CA VAL A 36 14.07 3.23 15.61
C VAL A 36 13.86 4.68 15.21
N ASP A 37 14.90 5.34 14.74
CA ASP A 37 14.80 6.70 14.22
C ASP A 37 13.82 6.77 13.03
N GLY A 38 12.79 7.60 13.12
CA GLY A 38 11.81 7.78 12.05
C GLY A 38 12.42 8.27 10.75
N LEU A 39 13.54 9.01 10.79
CA LEU A 39 14.21 9.47 9.58
C LEU A 39 14.92 8.31 8.88
N LEU A 40 15.51 7.38 9.64
CA LEU A 40 16.00 6.11 9.09
C LEU A 40 14.85 5.32 8.45
N VAL A 41 13.70 5.20 9.11
CA VAL A 41 12.51 4.56 8.52
C VAL A 41 12.15 5.23 7.20
N THR A 42 12.16 6.56 7.14
CA THR A 42 11.86 7.35 5.92
C THR A 42 12.81 7.02 4.78
N LYS A 43 14.12 6.98 5.03
CA LYS A 43 15.12 6.64 4.00
C LYS A 43 14.94 5.22 3.47
N VAL A 44 14.72 4.26 4.37
CA VAL A 44 14.49 2.84 3.99
C VAL A 44 13.20 2.69 3.20
N PHE A 45 12.12 3.35 3.64
CA PHE A 45 10.83 3.33 2.95
C PHE A 45 10.95 3.93 1.55
N LEU A 46 11.63 5.08 1.41
CA LEU A 46 11.84 5.71 0.11
C LEU A 46 12.64 4.82 -0.83
N GLY A 47 13.71 4.18 -0.34
CA GLY A 47 14.49 3.22 -1.11
C GLY A 47 13.63 2.05 -1.62
N TYR A 48 12.80 1.47 -0.74
CA TYR A 48 11.87 0.43 -1.14
C TYR A 48 10.87 0.89 -2.21
N ILE A 49 10.21 2.03 -2.01
CA ILE A 49 9.22 2.55 -2.97
C ILE A 49 9.86 2.84 -4.33
N ALA A 50 11.08 3.37 -4.35
CA ALA A 50 11.83 3.61 -5.58
C ALA A 50 12.14 2.31 -6.33
N LEU A 51 12.57 1.27 -5.61
CA LEU A 51 12.84 -0.05 -6.19
C LEU A 51 11.57 -0.73 -6.71
N ASP A 52 10.47 -0.68 -5.95
CA ASP A 52 9.19 -1.26 -6.36
C ASP A 52 8.56 -0.49 -7.53
N PHE A 53 8.71 0.85 -7.57
CA PHE A 53 8.36 1.67 -8.72
C PHE A 53 9.11 1.22 -9.97
N LEU A 54 10.44 1.09 -9.89
CA LEU A 54 11.24 0.66 -11.03
C LEU A 54 10.85 -0.75 -11.50
N TRP A 55 10.62 -1.67 -10.55
CA TRP A 55 10.17 -3.03 -10.87
C TRP A 55 8.84 -3.01 -11.64
N ILE A 56 7.83 -2.28 -11.13
CA ILE A 56 6.51 -2.23 -11.77
C ILE A 56 6.58 -1.49 -13.12
N ALA A 57 7.43 -0.49 -13.26
CA ALA A 57 7.63 0.23 -14.52
C ALA A 57 8.23 -0.69 -15.60
N LEU A 58 9.23 -1.49 -15.24
CA LEU A 58 9.87 -2.46 -16.14
C LEU A 58 8.98 -3.68 -16.43
N TRP A 59 8.21 -4.14 -15.44
CA TRP A 59 7.31 -5.27 -15.56
C TRP A 59 5.88 -4.96 -15.09
N PRO A 60 5.08 -4.19 -15.87
CA PRO A 60 3.72 -3.80 -15.48
C PRO A 60 2.77 -4.98 -15.22
N ARG A 61 3.12 -6.17 -15.74
CA ARG A 61 2.40 -7.43 -15.51
C ARG A 61 2.46 -7.91 -14.06
N ALA A 62 3.41 -7.42 -13.25
CA ALA A 62 3.46 -7.66 -11.81
C ALA A 62 2.20 -7.14 -11.09
N VAL A 63 1.52 -6.13 -11.65
CA VAL A 63 0.26 -5.58 -11.13
C VAL A 63 -0.83 -5.57 -12.22
N PRO A 64 -1.45 -6.73 -12.52
CA PRO A 64 -2.38 -6.88 -13.64
C PRO A 64 -3.61 -5.99 -13.54
N GLY A 65 -3.78 -5.04 -14.46
CA GLY A 65 -4.94 -4.15 -14.49
C GLY A 65 -4.90 -2.99 -13.47
N GLY A 66 -3.71 -2.64 -12.95
CA GLY A 66 -3.56 -1.47 -12.08
C GLY A 66 -2.17 -0.86 -11.98
N ALA A 67 -1.18 -1.36 -12.74
CA ALA A 67 0.20 -0.88 -12.70
C ALA A 67 0.33 0.65 -12.78
N ARG A 68 -0.37 1.30 -13.72
CA ARG A 68 -0.31 2.76 -13.88
C ARG A 68 -0.69 3.51 -12.61
N LEU A 69 -1.77 3.09 -11.93
CA LEU A 69 -2.20 3.78 -10.72
C LEU A 69 -1.28 3.50 -9.53
N VAL A 70 -0.71 2.29 -9.45
CA VAL A 70 0.31 1.97 -8.44
C VAL A 70 1.58 2.78 -8.66
N LEU A 71 2.00 2.98 -9.91
CA LEU A 71 3.14 3.86 -10.22
C LEU A 71 2.87 5.31 -9.81
N ILE A 72 1.68 5.85 -10.09
CA ILE A 72 1.29 7.19 -9.62
C ILE A 72 1.31 7.25 -8.10
N HIS A 73 0.76 6.23 -7.43
CA HIS A 73 0.81 6.12 -5.97
C HIS A 73 2.24 6.12 -5.44
N HIS A 74 3.14 5.34 -6.01
CA HIS A 74 4.55 5.31 -5.62
C HIS A 74 5.26 6.65 -5.85
N ALA A 75 4.94 7.35 -6.94
CA ALA A 75 5.45 8.69 -7.18
C ALA A 75 4.95 9.69 -6.12
N VAL A 76 3.66 9.68 -5.80
CA VAL A 76 3.06 10.52 -4.76
C VAL A 76 3.62 10.19 -3.37
N THR A 77 3.76 8.91 -3.03
CA THR A 77 4.37 8.45 -1.77
C THR A 77 5.83 8.90 -1.69
N SER A 78 6.59 8.84 -2.79
CA SER A 78 7.97 9.32 -2.84
C SER A 78 8.07 10.82 -2.59
N VAL A 79 7.13 11.62 -3.12
CA VAL A 79 7.04 13.07 -2.85
C VAL A 79 6.83 13.33 -1.35
N LEU A 80 5.91 12.62 -0.69
CA LEU A 80 5.72 12.74 0.76
C LEU A 80 6.96 12.37 1.56
N LEU A 81 7.63 11.27 1.21
CA LEU A 81 8.85 10.84 1.88
C LEU A 81 10.00 11.85 1.65
N ALA A 82 10.12 12.39 0.44
CA ALA A 82 11.10 13.44 0.13
C ALA A 82 10.81 14.75 0.87
N HIS A 83 9.53 15.08 1.13
CA HIS A 83 9.15 16.19 2.00
C HIS A 83 9.68 15.97 3.42
N VAL A 84 9.54 14.78 3.98
CA VAL A 84 10.07 14.45 5.31
C VAL A 84 11.60 14.53 5.35
N LEU A 85 12.31 14.18 4.26
CA LEU A 85 13.77 14.39 4.21
C LEU A 85 14.17 15.87 4.30
N ARG A 86 13.32 16.78 3.80
CA ARG A 86 13.50 18.24 3.93
C ARG A 86 13.00 18.79 5.27
N ARG A 87 12.13 18.04 5.96
CA ARG A 87 11.50 18.39 7.25
C ARG A 87 11.65 17.22 8.25
N PRO A 88 12.87 16.91 8.72
CA PRO A 88 13.13 15.74 9.55
C PRO A 88 12.32 15.68 10.85
N GLU A 89 11.89 16.84 11.37
CA GLU A 89 11.01 16.94 12.53
C GLU A 89 9.64 16.24 12.31
N ARG A 90 9.30 15.93 11.06
CA ARG A 90 8.07 15.23 10.66
C ARG A 90 8.27 13.73 10.43
N ALA A 91 9.44 13.18 10.76
CA ALA A 91 9.77 11.79 10.48
C ALA A 91 8.81 10.77 11.10
N MET A 92 8.16 11.14 12.20
CA MET A 92 7.12 10.32 12.82
C MET A 92 5.88 10.14 11.92
N GLU A 93 5.60 11.08 11.00
CA GLU A 93 4.49 10.96 10.04
C GLU A 93 4.71 9.84 9.03
N THR A 94 5.97 9.54 8.68
CA THR A 94 6.29 8.38 7.87
C THR A 94 5.89 7.10 8.57
N CYS A 95 6.22 6.98 9.87
CA CYS A 95 5.88 5.79 10.66
C CYS A 95 4.36 5.65 10.82
N ARG A 96 3.65 6.75 11.09
CA ARG A 96 2.18 6.77 11.20
C ARG A 96 1.49 6.36 9.91
N ASN A 97 1.88 6.93 8.77
CA ASN A 97 1.31 6.61 7.47
C ASN A 97 1.68 5.19 7.03
N GLY A 98 2.94 4.80 7.25
CA GLY A 98 3.52 3.53 6.84
C GLY A 98 2.91 2.28 7.48
N LEU A 99 2.19 2.43 8.61
CA LEU A 99 1.42 1.31 9.20
C LEU A 99 0.39 0.71 8.23
N VAL A 100 -0.04 1.45 7.20
CA VAL A 100 -0.93 0.93 6.16
C VAL A 100 -0.33 -0.27 5.42
N GLU A 101 1.00 -0.37 5.36
CA GLU A 101 1.67 -1.49 4.72
C GLU A 101 1.50 -2.81 5.45
N ALA A 102 1.20 -2.80 6.74
CA ALA A 102 0.83 -4.02 7.45
C ALA A 102 -0.47 -4.61 6.88
N ASN A 103 -1.44 -3.74 6.54
CA ASN A 103 -2.66 -4.19 5.86
C ASN A 103 -2.38 -4.63 4.41
N THR A 104 -1.47 -3.96 3.70
CA THR A 104 -1.00 -4.40 2.37
C THR A 104 -0.35 -5.79 2.44
N LEU A 105 0.53 -6.04 3.40
CA LEU A 105 1.16 -7.33 3.63
C LEU A 105 0.13 -8.45 3.85
N LEU A 106 -0.87 -8.21 4.72
CA LEU A 106 -1.94 -9.17 4.97
C LEU A 106 -2.74 -9.49 3.71
N LEU A 107 -2.94 -8.51 2.81
CA LEU A 107 -3.56 -8.72 1.51
C LEU A 107 -2.72 -9.64 0.62
N ILE A 108 -1.40 -9.45 0.57
CA ILE A 108 -0.49 -10.30 -0.23
C ILE A 108 -0.46 -11.72 0.33
N LEU A 109 -0.29 -11.89 1.65
CA LEU A 109 -0.29 -13.20 2.30
C LEU A 109 -1.58 -14.00 2.04
N ARG A 110 -2.71 -13.31 2.12
CA ARG A 110 -4.01 -13.88 1.75
C ARG A 110 -4.05 -14.31 0.28
N ARG A 111 -3.58 -13.47 -0.65
CA ARG A 111 -3.58 -13.76 -2.10
C ARG A 111 -2.71 -14.98 -2.44
N ARG A 112 -1.60 -15.14 -1.73
CA ARG A 112 -0.66 -16.26 -1.91
C ARG A 112 -1.13 -17.56 -1.25
N SER A 113 -2.04 -17.49 -0.29
CA SER A 113 -2.59 -18.68 0.37
C SER A 113 -3.61 -19.40 -0.52
N PRO A 114 -3.57 -20.75 -0.61
CA PRO A 114 -4.54 -21.52 -1.39
C PRO A 114 -5.99 -21.22 -0.99
N ARG A 115 -6.85 -20.90 -1.96
CA ARG A 115 -8.26 -20.58 -1.69
C ARG A 115 -8.95 -21.75 -0.99
N GLY A 116 -9.71 -21.46 0.06
CA GLY A 116 -10.41 -22.47 0.87
C GLY A 116 -9.55 -23.11 1.98
N SER A 117 -8.24 -22.84 2.03
CA SER A 117 -7.39 -23.33 3.13
C SER A 117 -7.61 -22.56 4.44
N ARG A 118 -7.29 -23.20 5.57
CA ARG A 118 -7.27 -22.54 6.91
C ARG A 118 -6.37 -21.31 6.93
N ALA A 119 -5.21 -21.37 6.28
CA ALA A 119 -4.30 -20.24 6.14
C ALA A 119 -4.96 -19.07 5.40
N ASN A 120 -5.64 -19.33 4.29
CA ASN A 120 -6.35 -18.30 3.54
C ASN A 120 -7.47 -17.66 4.37
N ALA A 121 -8.22 -18.45 5.16
CA ALA A 121 -9.25 -17.95 6.07
C ALA A 121 -8.65 -17.04 7.15
N PHE A 122 -7.54 -17.46 7.78
CA PHE A 122 -6.82 -16.68 8.78
C PHE A 122 -6.34 -15.33 8.23
N TRP A 123 -5.60 -15.32 7.12
CA TRP A 123 -5.12 -14.08 6.53
C TRP A 123 -6.24 -13.18 6.01
N ASN A 124 -7.34 -13.78 5.53
CA ASN A 124 -8.53 -13.01 5.15
C ASN A 124 -9.16 -12.32 6.35
N LEU A 125 -9.28 -13.00 7.50
CA LEU A 125 -9.79 -12.39 8.73
C LEU A 125 -8.89 -11.25 9.19
N MET A 126 -7.57 -11.47 9.28
CA MET A 126 -6.61 -10.44 9.67
C MET A 126 -6.64 -9.23 8.72
N TYR A 127 -6.70 -9.47 7.42
CA TYR A 127 -6.83 -8.41 6.43
C TYR A 127 -8.13 -7.61 6.62
N LEU A 128 -9.28 -8.27 6.79
CA LEU A 128 -10.58 -7.59 6.91
C LEU A 128 -10.69 -6.80 8.21
N THR A 129 -10.23 -7.38 9.32
CA THR A 129 -10.23 -6.74 10.64
C THR A 129 -9.34 -5.50 10.67
N THR A 130 -8.24 -5.49 9.92
CA THR A 130 -7.35 -4.32 9.83
C THR A 130 -7.74 -3.34 8.70
N LEU A 131 -8.53 -3.76 7.71
CA LEU A 131 -8.85 -2.94 6.54
C LEU A 131 -9.56 -1.64 6.92
N VAL A 132 -10.68 -1.74 7.65
CA VAL A 132 -11.48 -0.57 8.02
C VAL A 132 -10.73 0.34 9.00
N PRO A 133 -10.20 -0.17 10.13
CA PRO A 133 -9.48 0.67 11.09
C PRO A 133 -8.28 1.38 10.48
N VAL A 134 -7.47 0.68 9.67
CA VAL A 134 -6.23 1.27 9.15
C VAL A 134 -6.50 2.19 7.96
N ARG A 135 -7.29 1.77 6.96
CA ARG A 135 -7.45 2.55 5.71
C ARG A 135 -8.57 3.59 5.76
N PHE A 136 -9.60 3.38 6.57
CA PHE A 136 -10.81 4.21 6.57
C PHE A 136 -11.08 4.93 7.89
N VAL A 137 -10.28 4.68 8.93
CA VAL A 137 -10.32 5.46 10.18
C VAL A 137 -8.99 6.15 10.41
N TRP A 138 -7.91 5.38 10.55
CA TRP A 138 -6.57 5.90 10.83
C TRP A 138 -6.05 6.84 9.74
N GLN A 139 -6.07 6.42 8.47
CA GLN A 139 -5.60 7.24 7.35
C GLN A 139 -6.35 8.59 7.21
N PRO A 140 -7.70 8.65 7.28
CA PRO A 140 -8.42 9.92 7.36
C PRO A 140 -8.08 10.77 8.60
N MET A 141 -7.89 10.15 9.77
CA MET A 141 -7.44 10.88 10.96
C MET A 141 -6.07 11.51 10.76
N LEU A 142 -5.14 10.81 10.10
CA LEU A 142 -3.83 11.37 9.74
C LEU A 142 -3.95 12.58 8.80
N PHE A 143 -4.90 12.57 7.87
CA PHE A 143 -5.16 13.74 7.02
C PHE A 143 -5.55 14.97 7.85
N VAL A 144 -6.50 14.82 8.77
CA VAL A 144 -6.90 15.92 9.69
C VAL A 144 -5.71 16.41 10.51
N ARG A 145 -4.88 15.49 10.99
CA ARG A 145 -3.65 15.82 11.72
C ARG A 145 -2.65 16.59 10.86
N LEU A 146 -2.45 16.20 9.60
CA LEU A 146 -1.57 16.90 8.67
C LEU A 146 -2.09 18.30 8.33
N VAL A 147 -3.41 18.51 8.27
CA VAL A 147 -3.99 19.85 8.11
C VAL A 147 -3.58 20.77 9.26
N ALA A 148 -3.64 20.26 10.50
CA ALA A 148 -3.20 21.01 11.67
C ALA A 148 -1.67 21.23 11.68
N LEU A 149 -0.88 20.21 11.35
CA LEU A 149 0.59 20.31 11.34
C LEU A 149 1.15 21.26 10.28
N THR A 150 0.48 21.35 9.14
CA THR A 150 0.94 22.16 7.99
C THR A 150 0.27 23.53 7.94
N SER A 151 -0.48 23.93 8.97
CA SER A 151 -1.24 25.19 8.98
C SER A 151 -0.38 26.43 8.78
N ASN A 152 0.86 26.38 9.29
CA ASN A 152 1.82 27.48 9.26
C ASN A 152 2.89 27.31 8.16
N ASP A 153 2.79 26.26 7.34
CA ASP A 153 3.71 26.06 6.23
C ASP A 153 3.40 26.97 5.05
N LYS A 154 4.39 27.13 4.17
CA LYS A 154 4.19 27.76 2.86
C LYS A 154 3.10 27.01 2.08
N ALA A 155 2.31 27.75 1.32
CA ALA A 155 1.17 27.20 0.57
C ALA A 155 1.55 26.00 -0.33
N LEU A 156 2.72 26.05 -0.97
CA LEU A 156 3.21 24.95 -1.81
C LEU A 156 3.53 23.68 -1.02
N GLU A 157 4.20 23.79 0.13
CA GLU A 157 4.51 22.65 1.01
C GLU A 157 3.23 22.04 1.59
N ARG A 158 2.29 22.90 1.98
CA ARG A 158 0.97 22.45 2.44
C ARG A 158 0.20 21.73 1.34
N PHE A 159 0.20 22.25 0.12
CA PHE A 159 -0.44 21.61 -1.03
C PHE A 159 0.21 20.26 -1.35
N GLU A 160 1.53 20.17 -1.31
CA GLU A 160 2.29 18.93 -1.51
C GLU A 160 1.85 17.85 -0.52
N VAL A 161 1.86 18.15 0.78
CA VAL A 161 1.54 17.17 1.83
C VAL A 161 0.06 16.79 1.82
N LEU A 162 -0.84 17.78 1.80
CA LEU A 162 -2.28 17.52 1.86
C LEU A 162 -2.80 16.92 0.54
N GLY A 163 -2.31 17.39 -0.60
CA GLY A 163 -2.67 16.85 -1.91
C GLY A 163 -2.22 15.39 -2.05
N ALA A 164 -1.00 15.08 -1.62
CA ALA A 164 -0.51 13.71 -1.63
C ALA A 164 -1.32 12.82 -0.66
N GLN A 165 -1.58 13.26 0.57
CA GLN A 165 -2.38 12.49 1.51
C GLN A 165 -3.82 12.27 1.01
N ALA A 166 -4.46 13.29 0.41
CA ALA A 166 -5.78 13.14 -0.20
C ALA A 166 -5.77 12.11 -1.34
N PHE A 167 -4.72 12.11 -2.17
CA PHE A 167 -4.54 11.07 -3.18
C PHE A 167 -4.42 9.68 -2.57
N LEU A 168 -3.66 9.50 -1.48
CA LEU A 168 -3.54 8.21 -0.77
C LEU A 168 -4.89 7.71 -0.23
N LEU A 169 -5.74 8.60 0.26
CA LEU A 169 -7.11 8.26 0.67
C LEU A 169 -7.96 7.79 -0.53
N GLY A 170 -7.90 8.51 -1.65
CA GLY A 170 -8.57 8.09 -2.89
C GLY A 170 -8.07 6.74 -3.40
N PHE A 171 -6.76 6.49 -3.30
CA PHE A 171 -6.15 5.22 -3.66
C PHE A 171 -6.66 4.06 -2.79
N ASN A 172 -6.87 4.26 -1.48
CA ASN A 172 -7.48 3.27 -0.59
C ASN A 172 -8.89 2.87 -1.04
N VAL A 173 -9.72 3.84 -1.45
CA VAL A 173 -11.06 3.59 -1.98
C VAL A 173 -10.99 2.76 -3.27
N TRP A 174 -10.12 3.16 -4.20
CA TRP A 174 -9.92 2.44 -5.46
C TRP A 174 -9.48 0.99 -5.24
N LEU A 175 -8.55 0.75 -4.32
CA LEU A 175 -8.04 -0.59 -4.02
C LEU A 175 -9.17 -1.55 -3.62
N VAL A 176 -10.10 -1.07 -2.78
CA VAL A 176 -11.27 -1.83 -2.35
C VAL A 176 -12.29 -2.00 -3.48
N ALA A 177 -12.59 -0.93 -4.22
CA ALA A 177 -13.56 -0.94 -5.31
C ALA A 177 -13.14 -1.91 -6.44
N ARG A 178 -11.87 -1.85 -6.85
CA ARG A 178 -11.31 -2.75 -7.86
C ARG A 178 -11.48 -4.21 -7.47
N ARG A 179 -11.27 -4.56 -6.20
CA ARG A 179 -11.42 -5.93 -5.70
C ARG A 179 -12.87 -6.42 -5.78
N ARG A 180 -13.84 -5.56 -5.48
CA ARG A 180 -15.27 -5.88 -5.61
C ARG A 180 -15.60 -6.23 -7.06
N ASN A 181 -15.13 -5.42 -8.01
CA ASN A 181 -15.36 -5.65 -9.44
C ASN A 181 -14.69 -6.93 -9.95
N SER A 182 -13.47 -7.24 -9.52
CA SER A 182 -12.80 -8.51 -9.90
C SER A 182 -13.53 -9.73 -9.35
N SER A 183 -14.14 -9.63 -8.16
CA SER A 183 -14.89 -10.74 -7.54
C SER A 183 -16.27 -10.91 -8.19
N ALA A 184 -16.94 -9.81 -8.57
CA ALA A 184 -18.19 -9.83 -9.31
C ALA A 184 -18.01 -10.50 -10.68
N ASN A 185 -17.00 -10.08 -11.46
CA ASN A 185 -16.73 -10.64 -12.79
C ASN A 185 -16.41 -12.14 -12.76
N ALA A 186 -15.68 -12.62 -11.75
CA ALA A 186 -15.38 -14.04 -11.60
C ALA A 186 -16.62 -14.90 -11.30
N ASN A 187 -17.62 -14.34 -10.62
CA ASN A 187 -18.89 -15.04 -10.35
C ASN A 187 -19.77 -15.12 -11.60
N THR A 188 -19.78 -14.09 -12.45
CA THR A 188 -20.52 -14.10 -13.72
C THR A 188 -19.98 -15.14 -14.69
N THR A 189 -18.65 -15.26 -14.83
CA THR A 189 -18.02 -16.26 -15.71
C THR A 189 -18.33 -17.70 -15.26
N LYS A 190 -18.25 -17.98 -13.94
CA LYS A 190 -18.59 -19.31 -13.40
C LYS A 190 -20.06 -19.68 -13.56
N LYS A 191 -20.96 -18.70 -13.60
CA LYS A 191 -22.39 -18.94 -13.83
C LYS A 191 -22.66 -19.25 -15.30
N GLY A 192 -21.92 -18.64 -16.23
CA GLY A 192 -22.00 -18.93 -17.67
C GLY A 192 -21.51 -20.34 -18.04
N GLU A 193 -20.39 -20.79 -17.46
CA GLU A 193 -19.86 -22.16 -17.68
C GLU A 193 -20.76 -23.27 -17.12
N LYS A 194 -21.65 -22.97 -16.17
CA LYS A 194 -22.60 -23.96 -15.62
C LYS A 194 -23.89 -24.10 -16.42
N ILE A 195 -24.12 -23.23 -17.40
CA ILE A 195 -25.36 -23.18 -18.21
C ILE A 195 -25.12 -23.71 -19.63
N SER A 196 -23.87 -23.96 -20.05
CA SER A 196 -23.52 -24.70 -21.27
C SER A 196 -23.26 -26.17 -20.97
#